data_AF-I3YWD3-F1
#
_entry.id   AF-I3YWD3-F1
#
_cell.length_a   1.000
_cell.length_b   1.000
_cell.length_c   1.000
_cell.angle_alpha   90.00
_cell.angle_beta   90.00
_cell.angle_gamma   90.00
#
_symmetry.space_group_name_H-M   'P 1'
#
loop_
_entity.id
_entity.type
_entity.pdbx_description
1 polymer ?
#
loop_
_entity_poly.entity_id
_entity_poly.type
_entity_poly.pdbx_seq_one_letter_code
_entity_poly.pdbx_strand_id
1 'polypeptide(L)'
;MKNATKALVYNSFALVLALIALLTAWFWIYYINLFTALPSAIVAFLLCKFAERAVPNNTFTKVNYALIITAVLEGLVTLVFLLFNN
;
A
#
# COMPACT_ATOMS: atom_id res chain seq x y z
N MET A 1 21.90 -13.04 -0.72
CA MET A 1 21.72 -11.58 -0.48
C MET A 1 21.86 -11.28 1.00
N LYS A 2 22.61 -10.24 1.38
CA LYS A 2 22.67 -9.74 2.76
C LYS A 2 21.26 -9.30 3.21
N ASN A 3 20.94 -9.44 4.50
CA ASN A 3 19.60 -9.12 5.02
C ASN A 3 19.16 -7.68 4.71
N ALA A 4 20.09 -6.72 4.77
CA ALA A 4 19.84 -5.33 4.39
C ALA A 4 19.44 -5.16 2.92
N THR A 5 20.09 -5.89 2.00
CA THR A 5 19.75 -5.85 0.57
C THR A 5 18.35 -6.43 0.32
N LYS A 6 17.98 -7.51 1.00
CA LYS A 6 16.62 -8.09 0.89
C LYS A 6 15.55 -7.11 1.37
N ALA A 7 15.77 -6.48 2.52
CA ALA A 7 14.85 -5.48 3.06
C ALA A 7 14.70 -4.26 2.13
N LEU A 8 15.80 -3.80 1.53
CA LEU A 8 15.76 -2.71 0.55
C LEU A 8 14.90 -3.07 -0.67
N VAL A 9 15.10 -4.26 -1.23
CA VAL A 9 14.34 -4.73 -2.39
C VAL A 9 12.85 -4.84 -2.06
N TYR A 10 12.49 -5.48 -0.95
CA TYR A 10 11.08 -5.61 -0.54
C TYR A 10 10.43 -4.25 -0.25
N ASN A 11 11.12 -3.33 0.43
CA ASN A 11 10.60 -1.99 0.67
C ASN A 11 10.48 -1.16 -0.61
N SER A 12 11.36 -1.35 -1.59
CA SER A 12 11.27 -0.65 -2.88
C SER A 12 10.04 -1.12 -3.67
N PHE A 13 9.79 -2.43 -3.71
CA PHE A 13 8.57 -2.97 -4.33
C PHE A 13 7.29 -2.57 -3.56
N ALA A 14 7.34 -2.59 -2.23
CA ALA A 14 6.24 -2.16 -1.39
C ALA A 14 5.89 -0.69 -1.62
N LEU A 15 6.90 0.17 -1.78
CA LEU A 15 6.71 1.59 -2.09
C LEU A 15 5.96 1.77 -3.42
N VAL A 16 6.40 1.10 -4.48
CA VAL A 16 5.74 1.18 -5.80
C VAL A 16 4.27 0.75 -5.71
N LEU A 17 3.99 -0.37 -5.02
CA LEU A 17 2.64 -0.87 -4.87
C LEU A 17 1.77 0.00 -3.95
N ALA A 18 2.34 0.58 -2.90
CA ALA A 18 1.65 1.52 -2.03
C ALA A 18 1.29 2.82 -2.77
N LEU A 19 2.18 3.31 -3.63
CA LEU A 19 1.90 4.45 -4.51
C LEU A 19 0.83 4.14 -5.54
N ILE A 20 0.86 2.95 -6.16
CA ILE A 20 -0.21 2.50 -7.06
C ILE A 20 -1.54 2.47 -6.31
N ALA A 21 -1.58 1.86 -5.11
CA ALA A 21 -2.78 1.78 -4.30
C ALA A 21 -3.34 3.15 -3.92
N LEU A 22 -2.45 4.08 -3.54
CA LEU A 22 -2.83 5.45 -3.18
C LEU A 22 -3.37 6.20 -4.40
N LEU A 23 -2.64 6.20 -5.51
CA LEU A 23 -3.05 6.89 -6.74
C LEU A 23 -4.36 6.34 -7.28
N THR A 24 -4.56 5.02 -7.28
CA THR A 24 -5.82 4.43 -7.74
C THR A 24 -6.96 4.75 -6.78
N ALA A 25 -6.76 4.67 -5.46
CA ALA A 25 -7.76 5.06 -4.46
C ALA A 25 -8.18 6.53 -4.59
N TRP A 26 -7.24 7.42 -4.93
CA TRP A 26 -7.47 8.85 -5.14
C TRP A 26 -8.31 9.14 -6.40
N PHE A 27 -8.26 8.32 -7.44
CA PHE A 27 -9.16 8.53 -8.58
C PHE A 27 -10.58 8.10 -8.17
N TRP A 28 -11.38 9.04 -7.66
CA TRP A 28 -12.76 8.87 -7.12
C TRP A 28 -13.81 8.33 -8.09
N ILE A 29 -13.42 7.92 -9.29
CA ILE A 29 -14.35 7.88 -10.42
C ILE A 29 -15.04 6.51 -10.55
N TYR A 30 -14.47 5.39 -10.04
CA TYR A 30 -15.06 4.06 -10.27
C TYR A 30 -14.74 3.00 -9.19
N TYR A 31 -15.69 2.08 -8.97
CA TYR A 31 -15.48 0.82 -8.21
C TYR A 31 -14.29 -0.02 -8.72
N ILE A 32 -13.93 0.13 -10.00
CA ILE A 32 -12.75 -0.52 -10.61
C ILE A 32 -11.45 -0.15 -9.88
N ASN A 33 -11.39 1.07 -9.33
CA ASN A 33 -10.20 1.55 -8.64
C ASN A 33 -10.01 0.92 -7.26
N LEU A 34 -11.10 0.54 -6.59
CA LEU A 34 -11.05 -0.29 -5.38
C LEU A 34 -10.48 -1.68 -5.68
N PHE A 35 -10.85 -2.25 -6.83
CA PHE A 35 -10.37 -3.56 -7.28
C PHE A 35 -8.87 -3.60 -7.59
N THR A 36 -8.26 -2.46 -7.91
CA THR A 36 -6.81 -2.37 -8.12
C THR A 36 -6.07 -1.88 -6.87
N ALA A 37 -6.66 -0.98 -6.10
CA ALA A 37 -6.07 -0.43 -4.88
C ALA A 37 -5.92 -1.48 -3.77
N LEU A 38 -6.97 -2.26 -3.49
CA LEU A 38 -6.97 -3.24 -2.40
C LEU A 38 -5.93 -4.35 -2.59
N PRO A 39 -5.86 -5.04 -3.74
CA PRO A 39 -4.81 -6.04 -3.96
C PRO A 39 -3.41 -5.45 -3.89
N SER A 40 -3.20 -4.26 -4.44
CA SER A 40 -1.90 -3.57 -4.40
C SER A 40 -1.48 -3.26 -2.96
N ALA A 41 -2.41 -2.74 -2.15
CA ALA A 41 -2.18 -2.47 -0.73
C ALA A 41 -1.88 -3.75 0.08
N ILE A 42 -2.58 -4.86 -0.20
CA ILE A 42 -2.34 -6.16 0.44
C ILE A 42 -0.93 -6.67 0.10
N VAL A 43 -0.55 -6.64 -1.18
CA VAL A 43 0.77 -7.10 -1.60
C VAL A 43 1.87 -6.20 -1.00
N ALA A 44 1.68 -4.88 -1.00
CA ALA A 44 2.59 -3.93 -0.37
C ALA A 44 2.77 -4.23 1.13
N PHE A 45 1.67 -4.55 1.84
CA PHE A 45 1.69 -4.91 3.25
C PHE A 45 2.47 -6.20 3.53
N LEU A 46 2.28 -7.23 2.69
CA LEU A 46 3.04 -8.49 2.80
C LEU A 46 4.53 -8.27 2.57
N LEU A 47 4.90 -7.46 1.57
CA LEU A 47 6.29 -7.09 1.31
C LEU A 47 6.91 -6.32 2.49
N CYS A 48 6.17 -5.40 3.12
CA CYS A 48 6.61 -4.73 4.34
C CYS A 48 6.85 -5.74 5.48
N LYS A 49 5.97 -6.73 5.67
CA LYS A 49 6.19 -7.79 6.67
C LYS A 49 7.47 -8.58 6.40
N PHE A 50 7.77 -8.91 5.15
CA PHE A 50 9.02 -9.59 4.80
C PHE A 50 10.26 -8.70 5.01
N ALA A 51 10.16 -7.40 4.71
CA ALA A 51 11.21 -6.43 4.97
C ALA A 51 11.49 -6.26 6.48
N GLU A 52 10.43 -6.14 7.29
CA GLU A 52 10.49 -6.02 8.75
C GLU A 52 11.16 -7.24 9.39
N ARG A 53 10.87 -8.45 8.92
CA ARG A 53 11.54 -9.68 9.38
C ARG A 53 13.03 -9.69 9.06
N ALA A 54 13.45 -9.07 7.96
CA ALA A 54 14.84 -9.02 7.56
C ALA A 54 15.63 -7.91 8.28
N VAL A 55 15.01 -6.74 8.51
CA VAL A 55 15.56 -5.61 9.25
C VAL A 55 14.43 -4.96 10.07
N PRO A 56 14.29 -5.32 11.35
CA PRO A 56 13.25 -4.78 12.22
C PRO A 56 13.41 -3.26 12.44
N ASN A 57 12.30 -2.56 12.65
CA ASN A 57 12.27 -1.12 12.99
C ASN A 57 12.89 -0.19 11.93
N ASN A 58 13.02 -0.63 10.68
CA ASN A 58 13.53 0.19 9.58
C ASN A 58 12.55 1.34 9.26
N THR A 59 13.04 2.58 9.26
CA THR A 59 12.28 3.79 8.91
C THR A 59 11.59 3.68 7.55
N PHE A 60 12.25 3.06 6.57
CA PHE A 60 11.66 2.92 5.22
C PHE A 60 10.40 2.03 5.24
N THR A 61 10.40 0.95 6.02
CA THR A 61 9.21 0.10 6.18
C THR A 61 8.06 0.87 6.83
N LYS A 62 8.36 1.75 7.80
CA LYS A 62 7.36 2.59 8.46
C LYS A 62 6.70 3.58 7.50
N VAL A 63 7.48 4.19 6.60
CA VAL A 63 6.94 5.08 5.55
C VAL A 63 6.00 4.31 4.63
N ASN A 64 6.38 3.11 4.20
CA ASN A 64 5.50 2.26 3.38
C ASN A 64 4.21 1.90 4.11
N TYR A 65 4.26 1.57 5.40
CA TYR A 65 3.06 1.35 6.19
C TYR A 65 2.15 2.58 6.26
N ALA A 66 2.72 3.78 6.44
CA ALA A 66 1.94 5.02 6.43
C ALA A 66 1.23 5.22 5.08
N LEU A 67 1.92 5.03 3.96
CA LEU A 67 1.33 5.13 2.62
C LEU A 67 0.20 4.11 2.40
N ILE A 68 0.39 2.86 2.83
CA ILE A 68 -0.62 1.81 2.74
C ILE A 68 -1.86 2.19 3.56
N ILE A 69 -1.68 2.68 4.79
CA ILE A 69 -2.79 3.11 5.64
C ILE A 69 -3.56 4.25 4.99
N THR A 70 -2.86 5.27 4.45
CA THR A 70 -3.51 6.37 3.73
C THR A 70 -4.30 5.87 2.52
N ALA A 71 -3.74 4.98 1.71
CA ALA A 71 -4.42 4.41 0.56
C ALA A 71 -5.68 3.62 0.95
N VAL A 72 -5.64 2.86 2.05
CA VAL A 72 -6.80 2.12 2.56
C VAL A 72 -7.88 3.08 3.07
N LEU A 73 -7.50 4.14 3.79
CA LEU A 73 -8.45 5.14 4.28
C LEU A 73 -9.12 5.86 3.11
N GLU A 74 -8.37 6.30 2.11
CA GLU A 74 -8.94 6.91 0.91
C GLU A 74 -9.86 5.94 0.16
N GLY A 75 -9.45 4.68 0.00
CA GLY A 75 -10.31 3.65 -0.60
C GLY A 75 -11.63 3.47 0.15
N LEU A 76 -11.62 3.50 1.48
CA LEU A 76 -12.83 3.43 2.30
C LEU A 76 -13.72 4.67 2.12
N VAL A 77 -13.13 5.87 2.10
CA VAL A 77 -13.88 7.11 1.87
C VAL A 77 -14.52 7.11 0.47
N THR A 78 -13.79 6.67 -0.56
CA THR A 78 -14.31 6.50 -1.92
C THR A 78 -15.44 5.47 -1.96
N LEU A 79 -15.30 4.33 -1.27
CA LEU A 79 -16.36 3.32 -1.18
C LEU A 79 -17.63 3.88 -0.53
N VAL A 80 -17.50 4.58 0.59
CA VAL A 80 -18.61 5.25 1.28
C VAL A 80 -19.28 6.24 0.32
N PHE A 81 -18.51 7.11 -0.32
CA PHE A 81 -19.05 8.10 -1.28
C PHE A 81 -19.82 7.44 -2.42
N LEU A 82 -19.30 6.35 -2.99
CA LEU A 82 -19.95 5.61 -4.08
C LEU A 82 -21.21 4.87 -3.64
N LEU A 83 -21.30 4.44 -2.38
CA LEU A 83 -22.48 3.77 -1.83
C LEU A 83 -23.62 4.74 -1.48
N PHE A 84 -23.31 5.99 -1.13
CA PHE A 84 -24.31 7.00 -0.78
C PHE A 84 -24.76 7.87 -1.97
N ASN A 85 -23.97 7.94 -3.05
CA ASN A 85 -24.31 8.71 -4.26
C ASN A 85 -24.80 7.86 -5.45
N ASN A 86 -24.86 6.54 -5.32
CA ASN A 86 -25.61 5.65 -6.24
C ASN A 86 -26.90 5.19 -5.57
#